data_AF-A0A7W6DCP3-F1
#
_entry.id   AF-A0A7W6DCP3-F1
#
_cell.length_a   1.000
_cell.length_b   1.000
_cell.length_c   1.000
_cell.angle_alpha   90.00
_cell.angle_beta   90.00
_cell.angle_gamma   90.00
#
_symmetry.space_group_name_H-M   'P 1'
#
loop_
_entity.id
_entity.type
_entity.pdbx_description
1 polymer ?
#
loop_
_entity_poly.entity_id
_entity_poly.type
_entity_poly.pdbx_seq_one_letter_code
_entity_poly.pdbx_strand_id
1 'polypeptide(L)'
;MLTQLDNSASGVVIVVAGFSLAYLGLGTIAALGTDLVVGSAPADKAGSASAMSETVQDLGVSLGIAVLGSIATAIYRRAVLDHIPETLGREAHEAVADSLWAASSVASELPPGLMEEAQAAFIAGFSSAAVFSAVSVSILAVLAAVSLRHVGIIDGSESRK
;
A
#
# COMPACT_ATOMS: atom_id res chain seq x y z
N MET A 1 -3.95 -2.24 -12.61
CA MET A 1 -3.69 -1.20 -13.64
C MET A 1 -2.21 -1.12 -14.04
N LEU A 2 -1.23 -1.24 -13.14
CA LEU A 2 0.20 -1.27 -13.54
C LEU A 2 0.74 -2.66 -13.94
N THR A 3 0.09 -3.75 -13.49
CA THR A 3 0.49 -5.14 -13.77
C THR A 3 0.10 -5.65 -15.16
N GLN A 4 -0.62 -4.87 -15.96
CA GLN A 4 -1.05 -5.23 -17.32
C GLN A 4 -0.29 -4.47 -18.42
N LEU A 5 0.74 -3.71 -18.07
CA LEU A 5 1.55 -3.00 -19.05
C LEU A 5 2.49 -4.00 -19.72
N ASP A 6 2.37 -4.14 -21.04
CA ASP A 6 3.29 -4.89 -21.89
C ASP A 6 4.74 -4.39 -21.67
N ASN A 7 5.74 -5.25 -21.89
CA ASN A 7 7.17 -4.95 -21.73
C ASN A 7 7.71 -3.97 -22.81
N SER A 8 6.81 -3.16 -23.36
CA SER A 8 7.06 -2.06 -24.26
C SER A 8 7.64 -0.87 -23.48
N ALA A 9 8.51 -0.07 -24.11
CA ALA A 9 9.14 1.10 -23.50
C ALA A 9 8.13 2.07 -22.85
N SER A 10 6.93 2.19 -23.43
CA SER A 10 5.83 3.00 -22.89
C SER A 10 5.30 2.50 -21.54
N GLY A 11 5.26 1.19 -21.32
CA GLY A 11 4.80 0.60 -20.06
C GLY A 11 5.76 0.92 -18.91
N VAL A 12 7.05 0.75 -19.16
CA VAL A 12 8.12 1.08 -18.19
C VAL A 12 8.08 2.56 -17.82
N VAL A 13 7.91 3.46 -18.80
CA VAL A 13 7.83 4.91 -18.54
C VAL A 13 6.65 5.28 -17.64
N ILE A 14 5.47 4.69 -17.84
CA ILE A 14 4.29 4.95 -17.00
C ILE A 14 4.54 4.49 -15.56
N VAL A 15 5.12 3.30 -15.38
CA VAL A 15 5.46 2.77 -14.06
C VAL A 15 6.45 3.69 -13.36
N VAL A 16 7.54 4.06 -14.03
CA VAL A 16 8.57 4.96 -13.49
C VAL A 16 7.96 6.30 -13.10
N ALA A 17 7.19 6.94 -13.98
CA ALA A 17 6.54 8.21 -13.70
C ALA A 17 5.58 8.12 -12.50
N GLY A 18 4.78 7.05 -12.42
CA GLY A 18 3.87 6.80 -11.31
C GLY A 18 4.60 6.64 -9.97
N PHE A 19 5.67 5.85 -9.94
CA PHE A 19 6.50 5.70 -8.75
C PHE A 19 7.21 7.01 -8.38
N SER A 20 7.76 7.75 -9.34
CA SER A 20 8.38 9.05 -9.08
C SER A 20 7.40 10.03 -8.44
N LEU A 21 6.17 10.10 -8.95
CA LEU A 21 5.12 10.93 -8.36
C LEU A 21 4.75 10.48 -6.94
N ALA A 22 4.62 9.17 -6.72
CA ALA A 22 4.31 8.62 -5.40
C ALA A 22 5.41 8.94 -4.37
N TYR A 23 6.68 8.76 -4.74
CA TYR A 23 7.83 9.05 -3.86
C TYR A 23 8.02 10.55 -3.62
N LEU A 24 7.76 11.39 -4.62
CA LEU A 24 7.75 12.84 -4.44
C LEU A 24 6.67 13.25 -3.42
N GLY A 25 5.44 12.75 -3.58
CA GLY A 25 4.36 13.00 -2.62
C GLY A 25 4.72 12.54 -1.21
N LEU A 26 5.24 11.32 -1.07
CA LEU A 26 5.66 10.77 0.22
C LEU A 26 6.74 11.63 0.89
N GLY A 27 7.76 12.07 0.12
CA GLY A 27 8.81 12.94 0.63
C GLY A 27 8.28 14.30 1.11
N THR A 28 7.35 14.90 0.36
CA THR A 28 6.73 16.18 0.76
C THR A 28 5.91 16.06 2.04
N ILE A 29 5.15 14.96 2.20
CA ILE A 29 4.35 14.69 3.40
C ILE A 29 5.27 14.44 4.60
N ALA A 30 6.35 13.67 4.43
CA ALA A 30 7.29 13.39 5.50
C ALA A 30 7.98 14.66 6.03
N ALA A 31 8.40 15.55 5.12
CA ALA A 31 9.02 16.83 5.49
C ALA A 31 8.02 17.80 6.13
N LEU A 32 6.96 18.17 5.40
CA LEU A 32 6.03 19.21 5.83
C LEU A 32 5.08 18.76 6.94
N GLY A 33 4.68 17.48 6.93
CA GLY A 33 3.74 16.93 7.91
C GLY A 33 4.35 16.87 9.31
N THR A 34 5.59 16.41 9.42
CA THR A 34 6.31 16.34 10.71
C THR A 34 6.52 17.75 11.28
N ASP A 35 6.95 18.70 10.45
CA ASP A 35 7.13 20.10 10.85
C ASP A 35 5.82 20.74 11.31
N LEU A 36 4.71 20.48 10.62
CA LEU A 36 3.37 20.95 11.01
C LEU A 36 2.94 20.39 12.37
N VAL A 37 3.13 19.09 12.60
CA VAL A 37 2.70 18.46 13.85
C VAL A 37 3.54 18.95 15.02
N VAL A 38 4.87 18.93 14.90
CA VAL A 38 5.78 19.36 15.96
C VAL A 38 5.67 20.87 16.19
N GLY A 39 5.57 21.67 15.12
CA GLY A 39 5.46 23.13 15.19
C GLY A 39 4.11 23.64 15.72
N SER A 40 3.07 22.80 15.72
CA SER A 40 1.75 23.16 16.29
C SER A 40 1.67 23.01 17.81
N ALA A 41 2.65 22.35 18.45
CA ALA A 41 2.68 22.11 19.88
C ALA A 41 3.44 23.23 20.62
N PRO A 42 3.02 23.63 21.84
CA PRO A 42 3.82 24.47 22.73
C PRO A 42 5.23 23.91 22.95
N ALA A 43 6.23 24.77 23.12
CA ALA A 43 7.65 24.38 23.20
C ALA A 43 7.93 23.36 24.33
N ASP A 44 7.20 23.45 25.43
CA ASP A 44 7.26 22.53 26.58
C ASP A 44 6.68 21.13 26.28
N LYS A 45 5.93 20.97 25.18
CA LYS A 45 5.27 19.71 24.77
C LYS A 45 5.72 19.17 23.42
N ALA A 46 6.63 19.86 22.72
CA ALA A 46 7.11 19.45 21.40
C ALA A 46 7.67 18.02 21.38
N GLY A 47 8.39 17.62 22.44
CA GLY A 47 8.91 16.25 22.55
C GLY A 47 7.81 15.19 22.69
N SER A 48 6.72 15.50 23.42
CA SER A 48 5.56 14.60 23.51
C SER A 48 4.79 14.51 22.19
N ALA A 49 4.64 15.62 21.47
CA ALA A 49 4.00 15.66 20.16
C ALA A 49 4.80 14.87 19.10
N SER A 50 6.13 15.00 19.11
CA SER A 50 7.02 14.22 18.23
C SER A 50 6.94 12.71 18.52
N ALA A 51 7.03 12.29 19.79
CA ALA A 51 6.93 10.89 20.16
C ALA A 51 5.57 10.27 19.78
N MET A 52 4.48 11.02 19.95
CA MET A 52 3.15 10.59 19.51
C MET A 52 3.07 10.46 17.99
N SER A 53 3.69 11.37 17.23
CA SER A 53 3.71 11.33 15.76
C SER A 53 4.42 10.10 15.24
N GLU A 54 5.61 9.79 15.80
CA GLU A 54 6.36 8.59 15.45
C GLU A 54 5.54 7.32 15.73
N THR A 55 4.91 7.25 16.90
CA THR A 55 4.06 6.11 17.27
C THR A 55 2.88 5.95 16.32
N VAL A 56 2.20 7.05 15.96
CA VAL A 56 1.08 7.02 15.02
C VAL A 56 1.55 6.61 13.62
N GLN A 57 2.75 7.01 13.20
CA GLN A 57 3.32 6.64 11.91
C GLN A 57 3.62 5.15 11.84
N ASP A 58 4.29 4.59 12.86
CA ASP A 58 4.58 3.16 12.95
C ASP A 58 3.31 2.31 13.05
N LEU A 59 2.33 2.77 13.85
CA LEU A 59 1.01 2.14 13.93
C LEU A 59 0.26 2.22 12.59
N GLY A 60 0.34 3.35 11.91
CA GLY A 60 -0.28 3.55 10.60
C GLY A 60 0.30 2.62 9.54
N VAL A 61 1.64 2.47 9.50
CA VAL A 61 2.33 1.56 8.58
C VAL A 61 1.94 0.11 8.86
N SER A 62 2.03 -0.32 10.12
CA SER A 62 1.70 -1.71 10.50
C SER A 62 0.22 -2.04 10.23
N LEU A 63 -0.71 -1.14 10.55
CA LEU A 63 -2.13 -1.30 10.26
C LEU A 63 -2.38 -1.34 8.74
N GLY A 64 -1.73 -0.47 7.97
CA GLY A 64 -1.83 -0.45 6.52
C GLY A 64 -1.37 -1.75 5.89
N ILE A 65 -0.21 -2.28 6.30
CA ILE A 65 0.31 -3.57 5.84
C ILE A 65 -0.69 -4.69 6.17
N ALA A 66 -1.20 -4.72 7.40
CA ALA A 66 -2.14 -5.75 7.84
C ALA A 66 -3.46 -5.72 7.05
N VAL A 67 -4.05 -4.54 6.86
CA VAL A 67 -5.32 -4.38 6.14
C VAL A 67 -5.16 -4.69 4.65
N LEU A 68 -4.17 -4.09 3.99
CA LEU A 68 -3.93 -4.31 2.56
C LEU A 68 -3.54 -5.76 2.27
N GLY A 69 -2.69 -6.36 3.10
CA GLY A 69 -2.34 -7.77 3.03
C GLY A 69 -3.55 -8.67 3.21
N SER A 70 -4.41 -8.39 4.21
CA SER A 70 -5.64 -9.16 4.44
C SER A 70 -6.59 -9.10 3.24
N ILE A 71 -6.76 -7.92 2.63
CA ILE A 71 -7.59 -7.75 1.43
C ILE A 71 -7.00 -8.57 0.27
N ALA A 72 -5.69 -8.44 0.01
CA ALA A 72 -5.03 -9.16 -1.06
C ALA A 72 -5.14 -10.68 -0.89
N THR A 73 -4.87 -11.19 0.32
CA THR A 73 -4.97 -12.62 0.66
C THR A 73 -6.39 -13.13 0.57
N ALA A 74 -7.38 -12.38 1.06
CA ALA A 74 -8.79 -12.79 1.00
C ALA A 74 -9.28 -12.91 -0.45
N ILE A 75 -8.88 -11.98 -1.32
CA ILE A 75 -9.26 -11.98 -2.73
C ILE A 75 -8.50 -13.07 -3.49
N TYR A 76 -7.19 -13.23 -3.25
CA TYR A 76 -6.40 -14.33 -3.78
C TYR A 76 -7.06 -15.68 -3.48
N ARG A 77 -7.37 -15.93 -2.20
CA ARG A 77 -7.96 -17.19 -1.74
C ARG A 77 -9.29 -17.44 -2.42
N ARG A 78 -10.17 -16.43 -2.49
CA ARG A 78 -11.46 -16.55 -3.19
C ARG A 78 -11.29 -16.84 -4.68
N ALA A 79 -10.33 -16.21 -5.34
CA ALA A 79 -10.12 -16.36 -6.77
C ALA A 79 -9.49 -17.71 -7.12
N VAL A 80 -8.59 -18.25 -6.29
CA VAL A 80 -7.89 -19.50 -6.59
C VAL A 80 -8.70 -20.76 -6.25
N LEU A 81 -9.58 -20.70 -5.24
CA LEU A 81 -10.33 -21.88 -4.75
C LEU A 81 -11.15 -22.58 -5.85
N ASP A 82 -11.76 -21.82 -6.75
CA ASP A 82 -12.58 -22.38 -7.84
C ASP A 82 -11.74 -23.09 -8.93
N HIS A 83 -10.42 -22.88 -8.91
CA HIS A 83 -9.48 -23.42 -9.89
C HIS A 83 -8.71 -24.64 -9.37
N ILE A 84 -8.79 -24.96 -8.07
CA ILE A 84 -8.07 -26.09 -7.49
C ILE A 84 -8.79 -27.40 -7.81
N PRO A 85 -8.15 -28.36 -8.51
CA PRO A 85 -8.79 -29.64 -8.82
C PRO A 85 -8.99 -30.50 -7.56
N GLU A 86 -10.16 -31.15 -7.44
CA GLU A 86 -10.44 -32.06 -6.31
C GLU A 86 -9.49 -33.27 -6.26
N THR A 87 -8.85 -33.61 -7.38
CA THR A 87 -7.87 -34.70 -7.48
C THR A 87 -6.49 -34.32 -6.94
N LEU A 88 -6.27 -33.05 -6.57
CA LEU A 88 -5.00 -32.58 -6.04
C LEU A 88 -4.77 -33.13 -4.62
N GLY A 89 -3.53 -33.53 -4.32
CA GLY A 89 -3.15 -33.97 -2.98
C GLY A 89 -3.44 -32.88 -1.94
N ARG A 90 -3.86 -33.29 -0.74
CA ARG A 90 -4.30 -32.36 0.33
C ARG A 90 -3.25 -31.29 0.66
N GLU A 91 -1.97 -31.66 0.69
CA GLU A 91 -0.88 -30.73 0.98
C GLU A 91 -0.71 -29.67 -0.12
N ALA A 92 -0.70 -30.08 -1.39
CA ALA A 92 -0.64 -29.14 -2.52
C ALA A 92 -1.90 -28.27 -2.61
N HIS A 93 -3.07 -28.82 -2.30
CA HIS A 93 -4.32 -28.05 -2.20
C HIS A 93 -4.24 -26.98 -1.10
N GLU A 94 -3.81 -27.35 0.10
CA GLU A 94 -3.62 -26.41 1.22
C GLU A 94 -2.60 -25.31 0.87
N ALA A 95 -1.48 -25.68 0.22
CA ALA A 95 -0.46 -24.74 -0.22
C ALA A 95 -0.98 -23.73 -1.25
N VAL A 96 -1.71 -24.20 -2.28
CA VAL A 96 -2.29 -23.33 -3.31
C VAL A 96 -3.36 -22.40 -2.72
N ALA A 97 -4.21 -22.91 -1.83
CA ALA A 97 -5.25 -22.11 -1.18
C ALA A 97 -4.69 -21.07 -0.19
N ASP A 98 -3.48 -21.30 0.34
CA ASP A 98 -2.86 -20.40 1.31
C ASP A 98 -2.30 -19.14 0.65
N SER A 99 -1.34 -19.30 -0.28
CA SER A 99 -0.69 -18.18 -0.95
C SER A 99 0.02 -18.60 -2.24
N LEU A 100 0.28 -17.65 -3.14
CA LEU A 100 1.12 -17.89 -4.32
C LEU A 100 2.53 -18.38 -3.94
N TRP A 101 3.06 -17.89 -2.82
CA TRP A 101 4.37 -18.33 -2.31
C TRP A 101 4.34 -19.80 -1.89
N ALA A 102 3.32 -20.22 -1.14
CA ALA A 102 3.14 -21.62 -0.78
C ALA A 102 2.90 -22.49 -2.03
N ALA A 103 2.06 -22.04 -2.98
CA ALA A 103 1.89 -22.71 -4.28
C ALA A 103 3.22 -22.92 -5.03
N SER A 104 4.12 -21.93 -4.99
CA SER A 104 5.43 -22.03 -5.65
C SER A 104 6.35 -23.09 -5.05
N SER A 105 6.20 -23.40 -3.76
CA SER A 105 6.98 -24.47 -3.08
C SER A 105 6.58 -25.88 -3.52
N VAL A 106 5.35 -26.06 -4.01
CA VAL A 106 4.81 -27.33 -4.51
C VAL A 106 4.64 -27.34 -6.04
N ALA A 107 5.24 -26.38 -6.75
CA ALA A 107 5.00 -26.15 -8.18
C ALA A 107 5.21 -27.39 -9.06
N SER A 108 6.16 -28.26 -8.71
CA SER A 108 6.43 -29.51 -9.44
C SER A 108 5.32 -30.55 -9.34
N GLU A 109 4.42 -30.42 -8.36
CA GLU A 109 3.30 -31.32 -8.11
C GLU A 109 1.98 -30.77 -8.69
N LEU A 110 1.99 -29.52 -9.16
CA LEU A 110 0.79 -28.86 -9.67
C LEU A 110 0.49 -29.29 -11.11
N PRO A 111 -0.80 -29.47 -11.45
CA PRO A 111 -1.24 -29.61 -12.82
C PRO A 111 -0.81 -28.41 -13.68
N PRO A 112 -0.57 -28.62 -15.00
CA PRO A 112 -0.27 -27.53 -15.92
C PRO A 112 -1.41 -26.50 -15.92
N GLY A 113 -1.08 -25.21 -15.86
CA GLY A 113 -2.06 -24.11 -15.82
C GLY A 113 -2.38 -23.60 -14.41
N LEU A 114 -2.23 -24.42 -13.37
CA LEU A 114 -2.65 -24.05 -12.02
C LEU A 114 -1.74 -22.98 -11.40
N MET A 115 -0.45 -22.97 -11.76
CA MET A 115 0.48 -21.93 -11.34
C MET A 115 0.13 -20.58 -12.00
N GLU A 116 -0.25 -20.58 -13.28
CA GLU A 116 -0.71 -19.39 -13.98
C GLU A 116 -2.01 -18.85 -13.37
N GLU A 117 -2.94 -19.73 -12.98
CA GLU A 117 -4.18 -19.37 -12.29
C GLU A 117 -3.90 -18.77 -10.90
N ALA A 118 -2.96 -19.35 -10.13
CA ALA A 118 -2.53 -18.78 -8.86
C ALA A 118 -1.88 -17.39 -9.04
N GLN A 119 -1.06 -17.20 -10.08
CA GLN A 119 -0.48 -15.89 -10.40
C GLN A 119 -1.57 -14.87 -10.78
N ALA A 120 -2.56 -15.26 -11.58
CA ALA A 120 -3.68 -14.41 -11.96
C ALA A 120 -4.53 -14.02 -10.74
N ALA A 121 -4.81 -14.98 -9.84
CA ALA A 121 -5.49 -14.74 -8.57
C ALA A 121 -4.71 -13.77 -7.67
N PHE A 122 -3.39 -13.89 -7.63
CA PHE A 122 -2.52 -13.00 -6.85
C PHE A 122 -2.57 -11.57 -7.39
N ILE A 123 -2.46 -11.41 -8.71
CA ILE A 123 -2.56 -10.11 -9.38
C ILE A 123 -3.94 -9.48 -9.12
N ALA A 124 -5.01 -10.27 -9.13
CA ALA A 124 -6.36 -9.81 -8.81
C ALA A 124 -6.47 -9.28 -7.37
N GLY A 125 -5.92 -10.03 -6.40
CA GLY A 125 -5.84 -9.61 -5.01
C GLY A 125 -5.03 -8.32 -4.82
N PHE A 126 -3.83 -8.28 -5.42
CA PHE A 126 -2.93 -7.13 -5.35
C PHE A 126 -3.56 -5.88 -5.99
N SER A 127 -4.17 -6.00 -7.17
CA SER A 127 -4.82 -4.88 -7.85
C SER A 127 -6.01 -4.35 -7.05
N SER A 128 -6.76 -5.22 -6.38
CA SER A 128 -7.89 -4.81 -5.54
C SER A 128 -7.42 -4.06 -4.30
N ALA A 129 -6.36 -4.53 -3.64
CA ALA A 129 -5.72 -3.81 -2.54
C ALA A 129 -5.17 -2.45 -2.99
N ALA A 130 -4.58 -2.36 -4.19
CA ALA A 130 -4.10 -1.11 -4.77
C ALA A 130 -5.23 -0.10 -5.01
N VAL A 131 -6.39 -0.56 -5.52
CA VAL A 131 -7.58 0.31 -5.69
C VAL A 131 -8.08 0.81 -4.34
N PHE A 132 -8.19 -0.08 -3.34
CA PHE A 132 -8.59 0.32 -1.99
C PHE A 132 -7.64 1.36 -1.39
N SER A 133 -6.33 1.18 -1.56
CA SER A 133 -5.31 2.14 -1.13
C SER A 133 -5.46 3.48 -1.85
N ALA A 134 -5.63 3.48 -3.18
CA ALA A 134 -5.81 4.70 -3.96
C ALA A 134 -7.05 5.50 -3.53
N VAL A 135 -8.17 4.82 -3.28
CA VAL A 135 -9.40 5.46 -2.75
C VAL A 135 -9.15 6.05 -1.37
N SER A 136 -8.52 5.28 -0.47
CA SER A 136 -8.23 5.72 0.90
C SER A 136 -7.33 6.95 0.93
N VAL A 137 -6.25 6.95 0.14
CA VAL A 137 -5.33 8.08 0.01
C VAL A 137 -6.04 9.30 -0.59
N SER A 138 -6.90 9.11 -1.59
CA SER A 138 -7.65 10.20 -2.20
C SER A 138 -8.60 10.87 -1.20
N ILE A 139 -9.28 10.08 -0.37
CA ILE A 139 -10.15 10.60 0.71
C ILE A 139 -9.32 11.40 1.71
N LEU A 140 -8.19 10.85 2.17
CA LEU A 140 -7.30 11.54 3.11
C LEU A 140 -6.73 12.85 2.53
N ALA A 141 -6.35 12.84 1.25
CA ALA A 141 -5.85 14.04 0.57
C ALA A 141 -6.93 15.14 0.49
N VAL A 142 -8.18 14.78 0.17
CA VAL A 142 -9.31 15.74 0.17
C VAL A 142 -9.58 16.27 1.57
N LEU A 143 -9.59 15.40 2.58
CA LEU A 143 -9.79 15.81 3.97
C LEU A 143 -8.69 16.76 4.46
N ALA A 144 -7.43 16.47 4.12
CA ALA A 144 -6.30 17.33 4.44
C ALA A 144 -6.43 18.70 3.76
N ALA A 145 -6.72 18.72 2.45
CA ALA A 145 -6.89 19.95 1.69
C ALA A 145 -8.03 20.83 2.25
N VAL A 146 -9.16 20.22 2.64
CA VAL A 146 -10.30 20.95 3.22
C VAL A 146 -10.01 21.43 4.64
N SER A 147 -9.34 20.63 5.46
CA SER A 147 -9.06 20.96 6.87
C SER A 147 -7.98 22.03 7.00
N LEU A 148 -6.93 21.93 6.18
CA LEU A 148 -5.79 22.85 6.20
C LEU A 148 -6.04 24.17 5.45
N ARG A 149 -7.16 24.30 4.73
CA ARG A 149 -7.48 25.53 3.97
C ARG A 149 -7.54 26.82 4.82
N HIS A 150 -7.71 26.70 6.14
CA HIS A 150 -7.78 27.84 7.06
C HIS A 150 -6.45 28.11 7.79
N VAL A 151 -5.44 27.26 7.60
CA VAL A 151 -4.11 27.46 8.19
C VAL A 151 -3.37 28.46 7.29
N GLY A 152 -3.23 29.70 7.76
CA GLY A 152 -2.54 30.75 7.02
C GLY A 152 -1.08 30.38 6.72
N ILE A 153 -0.56 30.89 5.60
CA ILE A 153 0.87 30.75 5.24
C ILE A 153 1.69 31.27 6.42
N ILE A 154 2.64 30.46 6.89
CA ILE A 154 3.60 30.87 7.93
C ILE A 154 4.40 32.03 7.32
N ASP A 155 4.00 33.26 7.64
CA ASP A 155 4.73 34.44 7.22
C ASP A 155 6.06 34.44 7.96
N GLY A 156 7.16 34.46 7.21
CA GLY A 156 8.53 34.42 7.72
C GLY A 156 8.94 35.73 8.38
N SER A 157 8.08 36.30 9.24
CA SER A 157 8.31 37.57 9.92
C SER A 157 8.44 37.38 11.43
N GLU A 158 9.55 36.81 11.88
CA GLU A 158 10.18 37.31 13.11
C GLU A 158 11.66 37.59 12.85
N SER A 159 11.88 38.79 12.33
CA SER A 159 13.03 39.62 12.69
C SER A 159 12.96 39.94 14.18
N ARG A 160 14.05 39.65 14.91
CA ARG A 160 14.55 40.47 16.05
C ARG A 160 16.02 40.10 16.27
N LYS A 161 16.97 40.97 15.89
CA LYS A 161 17.50 42.10 16.69
C LYS A 161 18.07 41.64 18.02
#